data_AF-A0A956SLV3-F1
#
_entry.id   AF-A0A956SLV3-F1
#
_cell.length_a   1.000
_cell.length_b   1.000
_cell.length_c   1.000
_cell.angle_alpha   90.00
_cell.angle_beta   90.00
_cell.angle_gamma   90.00
#
_symmetry.space_group_name_H-M   'P 1'
#
loop_
_entity.id
_entity.type
_entity.pdbx_description
1 polymer ?
#
loop_
_entity_poly.entity_id
_entity_poly.type
_entity_poly.pdbx_seq_one_letter_code
_entity_poly.pdbx_strand_id
1 'polypeptide(L)'
;MMMNDIWKKRSTQHQKKMMRYLKYILNDHFVIVCLFLFGALGYAYSELLKNLSDEFHYGRIIAVVFLTGLILIGKLATFLKEADIVFLLPKEKELKDYLKLAKRYSIILPAVVITFGTSIIMPLLVATSSF
;
A
#
# COMPACT_ATOMS: atom_id res chain seq x y z
N MET A 1 -6.17 -28.80 -13.95
CA MET A 1 -6.41 -27.50 -13.28
C MET A 1 -5.31 -26.55 -13.72
N MET A 2 -5.63 -25.38 -14.27
CA MET A 2 -4.62 -24.46 -14.83
C MET A 2 -3.83 -23.79 -13.70
N MET A 3 -2.55 -23.46 -13.90
CA MET A 3 -1.71 -22.80 -12.89
C MET A 3 -2.34 -21.49 -12.35
N ASN A 4 -3.07 -20.79 -13.21
CA ASN A 4 -3.82 -19.58 -12.89
C ASN A 4 -4.96 -19.82 -11.89
N ASP A 5 -5.62 -20.97 -11.95
CA ASP A 5 -6.72 -21.32 -11.03
C ASP A 5 -6.18 -21.59 -9.63
N ILE A 6 -4.99 -22.21 -9.55
CA ILE A 6 -4.29 -22.44 -8.28
C ILE A 6 -3.91 -21.10 -7.64
N TRP A 7 -3.36 -20.16 -8.41
CA TRP A 7 -3.05 -18.81 -7.93
C TRP A 7 -4.29 -18.10 -7.39
N LYS A 8 -5.36 -18.05 -8.20
CA LYS A 8 -6.63 -17.40 -7.82
C LYS A 8 -7.21 -18.01 -6.54
N LYS A 9 -7.27 -19.33 -6.44
CA LYS A 9 -7.79 -20.02 -5.26
C LYS A 9 -7.00 -19.65 -4.00
N ARG A 10 -5.66 -19.65 -4.08
CA ARG A 10 -4.80 -19.32 -2.94
C ARG A 10 -4.89 -17.85 -2.53
N SER A 11 -4.90 -16.94 -3.50
CA SER A 11 -5.06 -15.49 -3.26
C SER A 11 -6.40 -15.20 -2.56
N THR A 12 -7.50 -15.75 -3.07
CA THR A 12 -8.84 -15.57 -2.46
C THR A 12 -8.92 -16.16 -1.05
N GLN A 13 -8.28 -17.31 -0.81
CA GLN A 13 -8.22 -17.89 0.54
C GLN A 13 -7.44 -17.00 1.51
N HIS A 14 -6.31 -16.44 1.07
CA HIS A 14 -5.54 -15.49 1.87
C HIS A 14 -6.34 -14.22 2.16
N GLN A 15 -7.00 -13.64 1.16
CA GLN A 15 -7.86 -12.46 1.33
C GLN A 15 -9.02 -12.72 2.29
N LYS A 16 -9.70 -13.88 2.20
CA LYS A 16 -10.76 -14.24 3.15
C LYS A 16 -10.24 -14.35 4.58
N LYS A 17 -9.06 -14.95 4.76
CA LYS A 17 -8.40 -15.02 6.07
C LYS A 17 -8.11 -13.61 6.60
N MET A 18 -7.51 -12.75 5.79
CA MET A 18 -7.20 -11.36 6.16
C MET A 18 -8.47 -10.57 6.53
N MET A 19 -9.53 -10.68 5.71
CA MET A 19 -10.80 -9.99 5.97
C MET A 19 -11.46 -10.44 7.28
N ARG A 20 -11.34 -11.74 7.62
CA ARG A 20 -11.82 -12.25 8.90
C ARG A 20 -11.06 -11.62 10.07
N TYR A 21 -9.72 -11.50 9.98
CA TYR A 21 -8.93 -10.82 11.01
C TYR A 21 -9.22 -9.32 11.09
N LEU A 22 -9.39 -8.67 9.94
CA LEU A 22 -9.69 -7.25 9.89
C LEU A 22 -10.97 -6.90 10.65
N LYS A 23 -12.01 -7.75 10.57
CA LYS A 23 -13.24 -7.57 11.36
C LYS A 23 -13.04 -7.64 12.87
N TYR A 24 -12.05 -8.37 13.35
CA TYR A 24 -11.73 -8.42 14.78
C TYR A 24 -10.99 -7.16 15.25
N ILE A 25 -10.19 -6.54 14.37
CA ILE A 25 -9.44 -5.31 14.68
C ILE A 25 -10.34 -4.08 14.52
N LEU A 26 -11.08 -4.00 13.40
CA LEU A 26 -12.05 -2.95 13.10
C LEU A 26 -13.41 -3.25 13.74
N ASN A 27 -13.43 -3.31 15.07
CA ASN A 27 -14.69 -3.34 15.82
C ASN A 27 -15.40 -1.97 15.72
N ASP A 28 -16.71 -1.94 15.91
CA ASP A 28 -17.58 -0.76 15.83
C ASP A 28 -17.03 0.45 16.61
N HIS A 29 -16.64 0.25 17.87
CA HIS A 29 -16.06 1.33 18.68
C HIS A 29 -14.69 1.81 18.16
N PHE A 30 -13.85 0.91 17.67
CA PHE A 30 -12.52 1.27 17.13
C PHE A 30 -12.63 2.10 15.85
N VAL A 31 -13.63 1.81 15.01
CA VAL A 31 -13.91 2.58 13.80
C VAL A 31 -14.27 4.03 14.13
N ILE A 32 -15.08 4.26 15.17
CA ILE A 32 -15.43 5.61 15.63
C ILE A 32 -14.18 6.36 16.09
N VAL A 33 -13.31 5.72 16.89
CA VAL A 33 -12.04 6.32 17.33
C VAL A 33 -11.16 6.68 16.13
N CYS A 34 -11.05 5.79 15.14
CA CYS A 34 -10.30 6.07 13.91
C CYS A 34 -10.88 7.28 13.16
N LEU A 35 -12.20 7.41 13.06
CA LEU A 35 -12.86 8.54 12.38
C LEU A 35 -12.46 9.87 13.02
N PHE A 36 -12.53 9.95 14.35
CA PHE A 36 -12.11 11.15 15.08
C PHE A 36 -10.61 11.43 14.92
N LEU A 37 -9.76 10.40 14.99
CA LEU A 37 -8.32 10.55 14.77
C LEU A 37 -7.99 11.04 13.37
N PHE A 38 -8.59 10.46 12.33
CA PHE A 38 -8.39 10.92 10.95
C PHE A 38 -8.86 12.36 10.75
N GLY A 39 -10.02 12.73 11.33
CA GLY A 39 -10.51 14.10 11.29
C GLY A 39 -9.59 15.09 12.01
N ALA A 40 -9.15 14.75 13.22
CA ALA A 40 -8.23 15.57 14.01
C ALA A 40 -6.86 15.71 13.33
N LEU A 41 -6.30 14.62 12.80
CA LEU A 41 -5.05 14.64 12.03
C LEU A 41 -5.18 15.50 10.77
N GLY A 42 -6.29 15.37 10.04
CA GLY A 42 -6.56 16.18 8.86
C GLY A 42 -6.67 17.68 9.20
N TYR A 43 -7.37 18.02 10.28
CA TYR A 43 -7.48 19.40 10.76
C TYR A 43 -6.13 19.96 11.20
N ALA A 44 -5.39 19.22 12.04
CA ALA A 44 -4.06 19.62 12.51
C ALA A 44 -3.08 19.81 11.35
N TYR A 45 -3.13 18.93 10.34
CA TYR A 45 -2.33 19.07 9.12
C TYR A 45 -2.71 20.31 8.30
N SER A 46 -4.02 20.57 8.13
CA SER A 46 -4.50 21.77 7.44
C SER A 46 -4.07 23.06 8.14
N GLU A 47 -4.14 23.08 9.47
CA GLU A 47 -3.72 24.24 10.26
C GLU A 47 -2.21 24.45 10.23
N LEU A 48 -1.43 23.37 10.26
CA LEU A 48 0.02 23.43 10.09
C LEU A 48 0.41 24.03 8.73
N LEU A 49 -0.27 23.62 7.66
CA LEU A 49 -0.07 24.16 6.31
C LEU A 49 -0.37 25.67 6.22
N LYS A 50 -1.38 26.16 6.93
CA LYS A 50 -1.76 27.59 6.92
C LYS A 50 -0.80 28.47 7.71
N ASN A 51 -0.21 27.93 8.78
CA ASN A 51 0.71 28.65 9.66
C ASN A 51 2.17 28.53 9.21
N LEU A 52 2.45 27.88 8.06
CA LEU A 52 3.79 27.81 7.49
C LEU A 52 4.18 29.20 6.94
N SER A 53 5.36 29.69 7.33
CA SER A 53 5.96 30.90 6.75
C SER A 53 6.35 30.65 5.28
N ASP A 54 6.14 31.65 4.40
CA ASP A 54 6.43 31.56 2.95
C ASP A 54 7.86 31.12 2.61
N GLU A 55 8.84 31.29 3.51
CA GLU A 55 10.24 30.90 3.30
C GLU A 55 10.61 29.51 3.87
N PHE A 56 9.66 28.57 3.97
CA PHE A 56 9.95 27.24 4.50
C PHE A 56 10.64 26.32 3.47
N HIS A 57 11.94 26.54 3.25
CA HIS A 57 12.78 25.79 2.31
C HIS A 57 12.92 24.29 2.66
N TYR A 58 12.68 23.89 3.91
CA TYR A 58 12.76 22.49 4.36
C TYR A 58 11.59 21.62 3.87
N GLY A 59 10.47 22.21 3.45
CA GLY A 59 9.28 21.47 3.01
C GLY A 59 9.56 20.53 1.83
N ARG A 60 10.39 20.98 0.88
CA ARG A 60 10.79 20.17 -0.28
C ARG A 60 11.67 18.97 0.10
N ILE A 61 12.59 19.15 1.05
CA ILE A 61 13.45 18.06 1.54
C ILE A 61 12.60 16.99 2.22
N ILE A 62 11.66 17.40 3.07
CA ILE A 62 10.71 16.51 3.75
C ILE A 62 9.90 15.72 2.71
N ALA A 63 9.38 16.39 1.68
CA ALA A 63 8.61 15.73 0.62
C ALA A 63 9.44 14.69 -0.16
N VAL A 64 10.69 15.02 -0.51
CA VAL A 64 11.58 14.08 -1.23
C VAL A 64 11.91 12.86 -0.37
N VAL A 65 12.26 13.06 0.90
CA VAL A 65 12.55 11.95 1.84
C VAL A 65 11.31 11.07 2.02
N PHE A 66 10.14 11.67 2.20
CA PHE A 66 8.88 10.94 2.34
C PHE A 66 8.55 10.12 1.09
N LEU A 67 8.59 10.72 -0.11
CA LEU A 67 8.32 10.03 -1.37
C LEU A 67 9.33 8.90 -1.62
N THR A 68 10.61 9.11 -1.31
CA THR A 68 11.67 8.09 -1.46
C THR A 68 11.40 6.90 -0.53
N GLY A 69 11.04 7.16 0.73
CA GLY A 69 10.67 6.10 1.66
C GLY A 69 9.44 5.31 1.21
N LEU A 70 8.50 5.99 0.56
CA LEU A 70 7.24 5.41 0.11
C LEU A 70 7.43 4.43 -1.07
N ILE A 71 8.41 4.68 -1.95
CA ILE A 71 8.79 3.77 -3.04
C ILE A 71 9.33 2.43 -2.52
N LEU A 72 9.95 2.40 -1.32
CA LEU A 72 10.47 1.18 -0.71
C LEU A 72 9.36 0.23 -0.23
N ILE A 73 8.11 0.70 -0.19
CA ILE A 73 6.97 -0.09 0.24
C ILE A 73 6.54 -0.99 -0.92
N GLY A 74 6.75 -2.29 -0.78
CA GLY A 74 6.26 -3.28 -1.72
C GLY A 74 7.06 -4.58 -1.64
N LYS A 75 6.37 -5.71 -1.48
CA LYS A 75 6.98 -7.05 -1.56
C LYS A 75 6.22 -7.90 -2.55
N LEU A 76 6.94 -8.75 -3.27
CA LEU A 76 6.35 -9.68 -4.23
C LEU A 76 5.60 -10.79 -3.46
N ALA A 77 4.27 -10.81 -3.55
CA ALA A 77 3.44 -11.84 -2.94
C ALA A 77 3.28 -13.02 -3.92
N THR A 78 4.17 -14.00 -3.83
CA THR A 78 4.17 -15.17 -4.72
C THR A 78 3.12 -16.22 -4.34
N PHE A 79 2.66 -16.27 -3.09
CA PHE A 79 1.74 -17.32 -2.58
C PHE A 79 2.20 -18.76 -2.84
N LEU A 80 3.49 -18.95 -3.12
CA LEU A 80 4.13 -20.26 -3.22
C LEU A 80 4.35 -20.79 -1.80
N LYS A 81 4.12 -22.08 -1.64
CA LYS A 81 4.39 -22.82 -0.41
C LYS A 81 5.65 -23.65 -0.60
N GLU A 82 6.34 -23.99 0.48
CA GLU A 82 7.57 -24.78 0.43
C GLU A 82 7.39 -26.12 -0.32
N ALA A 83 6.23 -26.78 -0.15
CA ALA A 83 5.91 -28.00 -0.89
C ALA A 83 5.93 -27.82 -2.42
N ASP A 84 5.61 -26.62 -2.93
CA ASP A 84 5.53 -26.35 -4.37
C ASP A 84 6.89 -26.44 -5.08
N ILE A 85 8.01 -26.36 -4.35
CA ILE A 85 9.36 -26.47 -4.91
C ILE A 85 9.54 -27.84 -5.59
N VAL A 86 9.03 -28.91 -4.96
CA VAL A 86 9.17 -30.28 -5.49
C VAL A 86 8.02 -30.61 -6.46
N PHE A 87 6.79 -30.20 -6.15
CA PHE A 87 5.61 -30.56 -6.95
C PHE A 87 5.45 -29.74 -8.24
N LEU A 88 5.95 -28.50 -8.29
CA LEU A 88 5.82 -27.63 -9.47
C LEU A 88 7.06 -27.66 -10.38
N LEU A 89 8.13 -28.36 -9.98
CA LEU A 89 9.34 -28.52 -10.78
C LEU A 89 9.05 -29.04 -12.22
N PRO A 90 8.19 -30.05 -12.43
CA PRO A 90 7.83 -30.52 -13.77
C PRO A 90 7.04 -29.50 -14.61
N LYS A 91 6.48 -28.46 -13.97
CA LYS A 91 5.62 -27.43 -14.55
C LYS A 91 6.26 -26.05 -14.57
N GLU A 92 7.60 -25.97 -14.54
CA GLU A 92 8.35 -24.72 -14.52
C GLU A 92 7.97 -23.75 -15.66
N LYS A 93 7.72 -24.27 -16.87
CA LYS A 93 7.30 -23.44 -18.01
C LYS A 93 5.97 -22.71 -17.75
N GLU A 94 5.03 -23.35 -17.06
CA GLU A 94 3.72 -22.79 -16.67
C GLU A 94 3.83 -21.85 -15.45
N LEU A 95 4.92 -21.92 -14.69
CA LEU A 95 5.17 -21.06 -13.52
C LEU A 95 5.40 -19.60 -13.91
N LYS A 96 5.86 -19.33 -15.14
CA LYS A 96 6.05 -17.96 -15.65
C LYS A 96 4.73 -17.18 -15.68
N ASP A 97 3.65 -17.82 -16.11
CA ASP A 97 2.32 -17.20 -16.17
C ASP A 97 1.77 -16.93 -14.76
N TYR A 98 2.02 -17.84 -13.83
CA TYR A 98 1.71 -17.68 -12.41
C TYR A 98 2.43 -16.48 -11.78
N LEU A 99 3.74 -16.37 -11.99
CA LEU A 99 4.54 -15.27 -11.45
C LEU A 99 4.18 -13.92 -12.09
N LYS A 100 3.75 -13.91 -13.35
CA LYS A 100 3.23 -12.71 -14.02
C LYS A 100 1.94 -12.21 -13.35
N LEU A 101 1.05 -13.12 -12.96
CA LEU A 101 -0.15 -12.78 -12.17
C LEU A 101 0.22 -12.30 -10.77
N ALA A 102 1.13 -12.99 -10.09
CA ALA A 102 1.63 -12.59 -8.77
C ALA A 102 2.27 -11.19 -8.79
N LYS A 103 3.06 -10.87 -9.82
CA LYS A 103 3.65 -9.54 -10.03
C LYS A 103 2.57 -8.49 -10.25
N ARG A 104 1.60 -8.73 -11.15
CA ARG A 104 0.49 -7.78 -11.39
C ARG A 104 -0.29 -7.48 -10.12
N TYR A 105 -0.61 -8.50 -9.34
CA TYR A 105 -1.27 -8.32 -8.05
C TYR A 105 -0.42 -7.52 -7.06
N SER A 106 0.88 -7.83 -6.98
CA SER A 106 1.80 -7.18 -6.04
C SER A 106 2.10 -5.73 -6.39
N ILE A 107 1.90 -5.29 -7.65
CA ILE A 107 2.07 -3.90 -8.07
C ILE A 107 0.89 -3.01 -7.65
N ILE A 108 -0.30 -3.58 -7.44
CA ILE A 108 -1.50 -2.80 -7.09
C ILE A 108 -1.31 -2.09 -5.73
N LEU A 109 -0.83 -2.81 -4.72
CA LEU A 109 -0.61 -2.25 -3.37
C LEU A 109 0.38 -1.06 -3.36
N PRO A 110 1.62 -1.17 -3.88
CA PRO A 110 2.55 -0.05 -3.92
C PRO A 110 2.02 1.09 -4.80
N ALA A 111 1.35 0.79 -5.93
CA ALA A 111 0.74 1.83 -6.77
C ALA A 111 -0.32 2.63 -6.00
N VAL A 112 -1.21 1.96 -5.26
CA VAL A 112 -2.22 2.62 -4.42
C VAL A 112 -1.54 3.46 -3.34
N VAL A 113 -0.56 2.89 -2.62
CA VAL A 113 0.17 3.60 -1.56
C VAL A 113 0.88 4.84 -2.10
N ILE A 114 1.54 4.75 -3.26
CA ILE A 114 2.20 5.87 -3.95
C ILE A 114 1.21 6.95 -4.35
N THR A 115 0.10 6.59 -4.97
CA THR A 115 -0.93 7.57 -5.34
C THR A 115 -1.48 8.30 -4.12
N PHE A 116 -1.88 7.58 -3.07
CA PHE A 116 -2.41 8.20 -1.85
C PHE A 116 -1.36 9.05 -1.13
N GLY A 117 -0.13 8.56 -0.96
CA GLY A 117 0.94 9.31 -0.32
C GLY A 117 1.29 10.59 -1.06
N THR A 118 1.29 10.54 -2.39
CA THR A 118 1.52 11.72 -3.24
C THR A 118 0.38 12.74 -3.08
N SER A 119 -0.88 12.28 -3.07
CA SER A 119 -2.03 13.17 -2.83
C SER A 119 -1.98 13.85 -1.46
N ILE A 120 -1.52 13.14 -0.42
CA ILE A 120 -1.40 13.70 0.93
C ILE A 120 -0.30 14.76 1.00
N ILE A 121 0.83 14.56 0.31
CA ILE A 121 1.97 15.48 0.37
C ILE A 121 1.89 16.64 -0.64
N MET A 122 1.00 16.55 -1.62
CA MET A 122 0.82 17.60 -2.63
C MET A 122 0.51 18.99 -2.04
N PRO A 123 -0.40 19.17 -1.06
CA PRO A 123 -0.70 20.48 -0.48
C PRO A 123 0.52 21.13 0.17
N LEU A 124 1.39 20.33 0.80
CA LEU A 124 2.65 20.80 1.39
C LEU A 124 3.62 21.32 0.32
N LEU A 125 3.71 20.62 -0.82
CA LEU A 125 4.54 21.08 -1.93
C LEU A 125 4.02 22.40 -2.51
N VAL A 126 2.70 22.53 -2.70
CA VAL A 126 2.08 23.75 -3.22
C VAL A 126 2.27 24.93 -2.25
N ALA A 127 2.11 24.71 -0.95
CA ALA A 127 2.29 25.76 0.06
C ALA A 127 3.76 26.22 0.22
N THR A 128 4.73 25.41 -0.21
CA THR A 128 6.17 25.70 -0.03
C THR A 128 6.86 26.11 -1.33
N SER A 129 6.24 25.85 -2.49
CA SER A 129 6.70 26.36 -3.77
C SER A 129 6.06 27.73 -4.02
N SER A 130 6.78 28.81 -3.70
CA SER A 130 6.49 30.13 -4.24
C SER A 130 6.62 30.09 -5.77
N PHE A 131 5.49 29.99 -6.47
CA PHE A 131 5.41 30.27 -7.91
C PHE A 131 4.97 31.71 -8.13
#